data_AF-M7PIX4-F1
#
_entry.id   AF-M7PIX4-F1
#
_cell.length_a   1.000
_cell.length_b   1.000
_cell.length_c   1.000
_cell.angle_alpha   90.00
_cell.angle_beta   90.00
_cell.angle_gamma   90.00
#
_symmetry.space_group_name_H-M   'P 1'
#
loop_
_entity.id
_entity.type
_entity.pdbx_description
1 polymer ?
#
loop_
_entity_poly.entity_id
_entity_poly.type
_entity_poly.pdbx_seq_one_letter_code
_entity_poly.pdbx_strand_id
1 'polypeptide(L)'
;MDEQKEEIQTFHFVNYSSHSITLPSVTDDLQKMYGLSSLASRVARVDEFGNKKKMRQSYKGHIQQFPGKNVILKDRFIRDLIFGPKEEKLDKFIENLDSELIEAAFSLQPGPVPGFDSSVFGSSNTEKKNELYNEKDTMLSVSLENFKRHSKKKKRKHEDYEQSIGLEQKKYRKAN
;
A
#
# COMPACT_ATOMS: atom_id res chain seq x y z
N MET A 1 -43.68 -51.77 43.04
CA MET A 1 -42.29 -51.93 42.58
C MET A 1 -41.91 -50.54 42.12
N ASP A 2 -41.49 -49.71 43.08
CA ASP A 2 -41.50 -48.26 42.89
C ASP A 2 -40.04 -47.81 42.74
N GLU A 3 -39.68 -47.46 41.51
CA GLU A 3 -38.37 -46.92 41.15
C GLU A 3 -38.21 -45.52 41.72
N GLN A 4 -37.36 -45.38 42.75
CA GLN A 4 -36.95 -44.07 43.26
C GLN A 4 -35.94 -43.47 42.29
N LYS A 5 -36.36 -42.45 41.54
CA LYS A 5 -35.46 -41.58 40.77
C LYS A 5 -34.65 -40.74 41.75
N GLU A 6 -33.37 -41.06 41.89
CA GLU A 6 -32.42 -40.21 42.61
C GLU A 6 -32.14 -38.94 41.78
N GLU A 7 -32.60 -37.79 42.28
CA GLU A 7 -32.26 -36.48 41.74
C GLU A 7 -30.81 -36.14 42.11
N ILE A 8 -29.92 -36.14 41.12
CA ILE A 8 -28.53 -35.73 41.30
C ILE A 8 -28.50 -34.21 41.45
N GLN A 9 -28.16 -33.73 42.65
CA GLN A 9 -27.95 -32.31 42.91
C GLN A 9 -26.57 -31.87 42.40
N THR A 10 -26.57 -30.98 41.41
CA THR A 10 -25.35 -30.42 40.82
C THR A 10 -24.91 -29.19 41.60
N PHE A 11 -23.71 -29.23 42.18
CA PHE A 11 -23.12 -28.09 42.88
C PHE A 11 -22.17 -27.31 41.96
N HIS A 12 -22.26 -25.97 42.00
CA HIS A 12 -21.38 -25.07 41.25
C HIS A 12 -20.57 -24.20 42.20
N PHE A 13 -19.30 -23.96 41.87
CA PHE A 13 -18.46 -22.99 42.58
C PHE A 13 -18.77 -21.58 42.08
N VAL A 14 -19.36 -20.75 42.94
CA VAL A 14 -19.50 -19.32 42.70
C VAL A 14 -18.30 -18.62 43.31
N ASN A 15 -17.51 -17.94 42.49
CA ASN A 15 -16.41 -17.12 42.95
C ASN A 15 -16.97 -15.77 43.43
N TYR A 16 -16.68 -15.39 44.68
CA TYR A 16 -17.13 -14.15 45.31
C TYR A 16 -16.23 -12.92 45.01
N SER A 17 -15.25 -13.06 44.12
CA SER A 17 -14.43 -11.92 43.71
C SER A 17 -15.26 -10.90 42.92
N SER A 18 -15.24 -9.64 43.37
CA SER A 18 -15.80 -8.52 42.60
C SER A 18 -14.89 -8.21 41.41
N HIS A 19 -15.45 -8.24 40.20
CA HIS A 19 -14.75 -7.82 38.99
C HIS A 19 -15.33 -6.49 38.50
N SER A 20 -14.46 -5.53 38.21
CA SER A 20 -14.85 -4.30 37.53
C SER A 20 -15.00 -4.56 36.03
N ILE A 21 -15.94 -3.85 35.39
CA ILE A 21 -16.06 -3.84 33.93
C ILE A 21 -14.73 -3.34 33.34
N THR A 22 -14.24 -4.01 32.31
CA THR A 22 -13.04 -3.59 31.58
C THR A 22 -13.34 -2.31 30.80
N LEU A 23 -12.51 -1.28 30.99
CA LEU A 23 -12.55 -0.05 30.20
C LEU A 23 -11.42 -0.08 29.16
N PRO A 24 -11.73 0.19 27.87
CA PRO A 24 -13.06 0.46 27.32
C PRO A 24 -13.94 -0.80 27.23
N SER A 25 -15.27 -0.63 27.34
CA SER A 25 -16.20 -1.74 27.13
C SER A 25 -16.39 -1.99 25.63
N VAL A 26 -16.59 -3.26 25.25
CA VAL A 26 -16.87 -3.65 23.84
C VAL A 26 -18.23 -3.12 23.36
N THR A 27 -19.13 -2.81 24.29
CA THR A 27 -20.44 -2.20 23.99
C THR A 27 -20.35 -0.73 23.62
N ASP A 28 -19.24 -0.07 23.95
CA ASP A 28 -19.08 1.35 23.71
C ASP A 28 -18.66 1.60 22.26
N ASP A 29 -19.13 2.71 21.67
CA ASP A 29 -18.63 3.17 20.38
C ASP A 29 -17.20 3.69 20.52
N LEU A 30 -16.24 2.79 20.32
CA LEU A 30 -14.81 3.09 20.38
C LEU A 30 -14.39 4.12 19.33
N GLN A 31 -15.07 4.18 18.18
CA GLN A 31 -14.72 5.15 17.14
C GLN A 31 -15.00 6.57 17.63
N LYS A 32 -16.13 6.78 18.30
CA LYS A 32 -16.47 8.06 18.90
C LYS A 32 -15.61 8.36 20.13
N MET A 33 -15.41 7.37 21.00
CA MET A 33 -14.62 7.51 22.24
C MET A 33 -13.18 7.98 21.97
N TYR A 34 -12.54 7.43 20.94
CA TYR A 34 -11.17 7.80 20.55
C TYR A 34 -11.11 8.89 19.47
N GLY A 35 -12.23 9.53 19.13
CA GLY A 35 -12.26 10.63 18.15
C GLY A 35 -11.90 10.22 16.72
N LEU A 36 -12.08 8.94 16.36
CA LEU A 36 -11.74 8.37 15.05
C LEU A 36 -12.83 8.56 13.99
N SER A 37 -14.02 9.07 14.37
CA SER A 37 -15.16 9.21 13.44
C SER A 37 -14.83 10.06 12.21
N SER A 38 -14.09 11.16 12.38
CA SER A 38 -13.69 12.03 11.25
C SER A 38 -12.71 11.32 10.29
N LEU A 39 -11.78 10.54 10.83
CA LEU A 39 -10.85 9.72 10.05
C LEU A 39 -11.59 8.60 9.32
N ALA A 40 -12.54 7.96 10.00
CA ALA A 40 -13.39 6.92 9.42
C ALA A 40 -14.17 7.47 8.22
N SER A 41 -14.84 8.61 8.34
CA SER A 41 -15.53 9.26 7.21
C SER A 41 -14.55 9.60 6.07
N ARG A 42 -13.32 10.03 6.39
CA ARG A 42 -12.34 10.41 5.38
C ARG A 42 -11.77 9.23 4.60
N VAL A 43 -11.67 8.04 5.20
CA VAL A 43 -11.00 6.87 4.60
C VAL A 43 -11.99 5.74 4.25
N ALA A 44 -13.26 5.88 4.63
CA ALA A 44 -14.31 4.91 4.33
C ALA A 44 -14.39 4.60 2.82
N ARG A 45 -14.78 3.36 2.51
CA ARG A 45 -15.02 2.91 1.13
C ARG A 45 -16.19 3.63 0.47
N VAL A 46 -17.08 4.18 1.29
CA VAL A 46 -18.31 4.83 0.88
C VAL A 46 -18.35 6.19 1.55
N ASP A 47 -18.56 7.24 0.77
CA ASP A 47 -18.73 8.60 1.25
C ASP A 47 -20.12 8.76 1.91
N GLU A 48 -20.34 9.87 2.61
CA GLU A 48 -21.59 10.19 3.32
C GLU A 48 -22.83 10.19 2.39
N PHE A 49 -22.61 10.41 1.08
CA PHE A 49 -23.63 10.40 0.04
C PHE A 49 -23.87 9.02 -0.60
N GLY A 50 -23.23 7.94 -0.11
CA GLY A 50 -23.34 6.59 -0.69
C GLY A 50 -22.43 6.31 -1.89
N ASN A 51 -21.61 7.28 -2.29
CA ASN A 51 -20.68 7.13 -3.41
C ASN A 51 -19.44 6.32 -3.02
N LYS A 52 -18.91 5.51 -3.94
CA LYS A 52 -17.70 4.71 -3.69
C LYS A 52 -16.43 5.56 -3.80
N LYS A 53 -15.65 5.61 -2.72
CA LYS A 53 -14.34 6.27 -2.70
C LYS A 53 -13.28 5.42 -3.38
N LYS A 54 -12.64 5.96 -4.43
CA LYS A 54 -11.60 5.26 -5.18
C LYS A 54 -10.22 5.62 -4.63
N MET A 55 -9.53 4.64 -4.06
CA MET A 55 -8.12 4.76 -3.64
C MET A 55 -7.23 3.97 -4.60
N ARG A 56 -6.12 4.57 -5.04
CA ARG A 56 -5.11 3.86 -5.82
C ARG A 56 -4.28 2.99 -4.88
N GLN A 57 -3.89 1.81 -5.34
CA GLN A 57 -3.00 0.92 -4.58
C GLN A 57 -1.61 1.56 -4.35
N SER A 58 -1.17 2.44 -5.25
CA SER A 58 0.08 3.19 -5.10
C SER A 58 -0.19 4.62 -4.67
N TYR A 59 0.84 5.27 -4.11
CA TYR A 59 0.83 6.68 -3.74
C TYR A 59 0.86 7.64 -4.95
N LYS A 60 0.57 7.15 -6.16
CA LYS A 60 0.55 7.94 -7.41
C LYS A 60 -0.36 9.17 -7.31
N GLY A 61 -1.45 9.09 -6.54
CA GLY A 61 -2.33 10.24 -6.30
C GLY A 61 -1.63 11.43 -5.63
N HIS A 62 -0.62 11.17 -4.78
CA HIS A 62 0.14 12.21 -4.09
C HIS A 62 1.25 12.82 -4.95
N ILE A 63 1.84 12.04 -5.86
CA ILE A 63 2.93 12.53 -6.71
C ILE A 63 2.47 13.09 -8.06
N GLN A 64 1.18 12.96 -8.38
CA GLN A 64 0.62 13.44 -9.64
C GLN A 64 0.71 14.97 -9.80
N GLN A 65 0.76 15.69 -8.69
CA GLN A 65 0.91 17.15 -8.67
C GLN A 65 2.34 17.61 -8.98
N PHE A 66 3.35 16.73 -8.86
CA PHE A 66 4.74 17.09 -9.10
C PHE A 66 5.06 17.04 -10.60
N PRO A 67 5.93 17.94 -11.10
CA PRO A 67 6.37 17.91 -12.49
C PRO A 67 7.17 16.64 -12.79
N GLY A 68 7.28 16.31 -14.08
CA GLY A 68 8.07 15.17 -14.55
C GLY A 68 7.35 13.82 -14.55
N LYS A 69 8.00 12.84 -15.15
CA LYS A 69 7.53 11.45 -15.22
C LYS A 69 8.06 10.67 -14.03
N ASN A 70 7.36 10.82 -12.90
CA ASN A 70 7.74 10.18 -11.64
C ASN A 70 7.43 8.67 -11.65
N VAL A 71 8.47 7.84 -11.57
CA VAL A 71 8.37 6.37 -11.47
C VAL A 71 8.44 5.96 -9.99
N ILE A 72 7.52 5.10 -9.55
CA ILE A 72 7.49 4.59 -8.18
C ILE A 72 8.45 3.40 -8.07
N LEU A 73 9.58 3.60 -7.42
CA LEU A 73 10.57 2.56 -7.11
C LEU A 73 10.30 1.98 -5.72
N LYS A 74 10.62 0.69 -5.55
CA LYS A 74 10.58 0.03 -4.24
C LYS A 74 12.00 0.01 -3.70
N ASP A 75 12.23 0.74 -2.62
CA ASP A 75 13.53 0.82 -1.95
C ASP A 75 13.34 0.65 -0.43
N ARG A 76 14.36 0.13 0.24
CA ARG A 76 14.44 -0.03 1.70
C ARG A 76 15.43 0.94 2.34
N PHE A 77 16.12 1.78 1.56
CA PHE A 77 17.14 2.70 2.06
C PHE A 77 16.72 3.51 3.30
N ILE A 78 15.54 4.14 3.30
CA ILE A 78 15.05 4.92 4.44
C ILE A 78 14.86 4.03 5.68
N ARG A 79 14.34 2.82 5.49
CA ARG A 79 14.18 1.83 6.57
C ARG A 79 15.53 1.48 7.16
N ASP A 80 16.51 1.18 6.32
CA ASP A 80 17.86 0.78 6.74
C ASP A 80 18.57 1.95 7.45
N LEU A 81 18.34 3.18 7.02
CA LEU A 81 18.85 4.39 7.68
C LEU A 81 18.25 4.59 9.09
N ILE A 82 16.98 4.22 9.30
CA ILE A 82 16.31 4.29 10.61
C ILE A 82 16.84 3.21 11.56
N PHE A 83 17.09 1.99 11.05
CA PHE A 83 17.56 0.87 11.89
C PHE A 83 19.08 0.88 12.13
N GLY A 84 19.84 1.41 11.18
CA GLY A 84 21.28 1.61 11.28
C GLY A 84 21.61 3.08 11.04
N PRO A 85 21.23 3.99 11.96
CA PRO A 85 21.66 5.38 11.85
C PRO A 85 23.19 5.39 11.80
N LYS A 86 23.76 6.17 10.89
CA LYS A 86 25.22 6.26 10.78
C LYS A 86 25.75 7.05 11.98
N GLU A 87 26.19 6.35 13.02
CA GLU A 87 26.54 6.90 14.33
C GLU A 87 27.83 7.73 14.37
N GLU A 88 28.59 7.82 13.27
CA GLU A 88 29.96 8.35 13.33
C GLU A 88 30.08 9.89 13.50
N LYS A 89 28.97 10.65 13.50
CA LYS A 89 29.01 12.12 13.63
C LYS A 89 27.82 12.70 14.40
N LEU A 90 27.51 12.15 15.58
CA LEU A 90 26.44 12.67 16.46
C LEU A 90 26.61 14.16 16.84
N ASP A 91 27.84 14.69 16.78
CA ASP A 91 28.14 16.09 17.10
C ASP A 91 28.51 16.98 15.90
N LYS A 92 28.47 16.45 14.67
CA LYS A 92 28.68 17.27 13.48
C LYS A 92 27.40 17.29 12.66
N PHE A 93 26.61 18.33 12.89
CA PHE A 93 25.81 18.96 11.83
C PHE A 93 26.64 18.90 10.55
N ILE A 94 26.07 18.40 9.45
CA ILE A 94 26.73 18.21 8.14
C ILE A 94 27.83 19.27 8.00
N GLU A 95 29.10 18.84 8.00
CA GLU A 95 30.24 19.77 7.94
C GLU A 95 29.96 20.80 6.86
N ASN A 96 30.17 22.08 7.15
CA ASN A 96 29.87 23.17 6.22
C ASN A 96 30.49 22.81 4.87
N LEU A 97 29.62 22.58 3.87
CA LEU A 97 30.09 22.20 2.55
C LEU A 97 30.83 23.39 1.95
N ASP A 98 32.05 23.14 1.49
CA ASP A 98 32.86 24.13 0.80
C ASP A 98 32.19 24.49 -0.54
N SER A 99 31.75 25.75 -0.64
CA SER A 99 31.00 26.25 -1.79
C SER A 99 31.90 26.37 -3.03
N GLU A 100 33.17 26.75 -2.86
CA GLU A 100 34.12 26.86 -3.97
C GLU A 100 34.41 25.49 -4.57
N LEU A 101 34.57 24.47 -3.72
CA LEU A 101 34.75 23.09 -4.15
C LEU A 101 33.53 22.55 -4.90
N ILE A 102 32.31 22.84 -4.42
CA ILE A 102 31.07 22.43 -5.10
C ILE A 102 30.98 23.14 -6.46
N GLU A 103 31.22 24.44 -6.54
CA GLU A 103 31.14 25.17 -7.80
C GLU A 103 32.16 24.63 -8.82
N ALA A 104 33.39 24.36 -8.38
CA ALA A 104 34.41 23.75 -9.23
C ALA A 104 34.03 22.33 -9.67
N ALA A 105 33.46 21.51 -8.79
CA ALA A 105 33.08 20.12 -9.08
C ALA A 105 31.86 19.99 -9.99
N PHE A 106 30.90 20.94 -9.92
CA PHE A 106 29.67 20.93 -10.71
C PHE A 106 29.75 21.78 -11.98
N SER A 107 30.91 22.37 -12.29
CA SER A 107 31.20 23.06 -13.55
C SER A 107 31.43 22.05 -14.69
N LEU A 108 30.37 21.74 -15.43
CA LEU A 108 30.40 20.76 -16.53
C LEU A 108 30.52 21.45 -17.90
N GLN A 109 31.24 20.81 -18.82
CA GLN A 109 31.29 21.24 -20.21
C GLN A 109 29.95 20.92 -20.91
N PRO A 110 29.43 21.83 -21.76
CA PRO A 110 28.21 21.58 -22.49
C PRO A 110 28.40 20.43 -23.49
N GLY A 111 27.53 19.43 -23.43
CA GLY A 111 27.56 18.27 -24.32
C GLY A 111 26.39 17.32 -24.06
N PRO A 112 26.06 16.44 -25.03
CA PRO A 112 25.02 15.45 -24.85
C PRO A 112 25.47 14.39 -23.83
N VAL A 113 24.58 14.00 -22.92
CA VAL A 113 24.82 12.92 -21.97
C VAL A 113 24.40 11.59 -22.62
N PRO A 114 25.34 10.68 -22.95
CA PRO A 114 25.01 9.44 -23.64
C PRO A 114 24.15 8.52 -22.75
N GLY A 115 23.13 7.91 -23.34
CA GLY A 115 22.23 6.98 -22.64
C GLY A 115 21.23 7.62 -21.67
N PHE A 116 21.18 8.95 -21.59
CA PHE A 116 20.21 9.66 -20.75
C PHE A 116 18.87 9.86 -21.48
N ASP A 117 17.78 9.40 -20.87
CA ASP A 117 16.41 9.61 -21.38
C ASP A 117 15.81 10.91 -20.82
N SER A 118 15.65 11.91 -21.68
CA SER A 118 15.04 13.19 -21.32
C SER A 118 13.53 13.11 -21.06
N SER A 119 12.87 11.99 -21.40
CA SER A 119 11.43 11.80 -21.15
C SER A 119 11.08 11.84 -19.65
N VAL A 120 12.06 11.61 -18.77
CA VAL A 120 11.93 11.71 -17.31
C VAL A 120 11.47 13.11 -16.88
N PHE A 121 11.88 14.16 -17.61
CA PHE A 121 11.47 15.53 -17.31
C PHE A 121 10.00 15.82 -17.64
N GLY A 122 9.34 14.97 -18.43
CA GLY A 122 7.92 15.13 -18.76
C GLY A 122 7.59 16.43 -19.51
N SER A 123 8.58 17.13 -20.05
CA SER A 123 8.45 18.42 -20.73
C SER A 123 7.82 18.33 -22.11
N SER A 124 7.74 17.14 -22.71
CA SER A 124 7.23 16.93 -24.07
C SER A 124 5.70 16.98 -24.20
N ASN A 125 4.97 17.52 -23.21
CA ASN A 125 3.49 17.52 -23.18
C ASN A 125 2.89 18.80 -22.57
N THR A 126 3.45 19.97 -22.89
CA THR A 126 2.83 21.28 -22.63
C THR A 126 1.87 21.71 -23.75
N GLU A 127 1.17 20.76 -24.35
CA GLU A 127 -0.07 21.00 -25.10
C GLU A 127 -1.17 20.08 -24.55
N LYS A 128 -1.37 20.08 -23.23
CA LYS A 128 -2.59 19.52 -22.68
C LYS A 128 -3.71 20.53 -22.89
N LYS A 129 -4.43 20.28 -23.98
CA LYS A 129 -5.86 20.54 -24.15
C LYS A 129 -6.56 20.73 -22.80
N ASN A 130 -6.98 21.97 -22.56
CA ASN A 130 -8.07 22.26 -21.64
C ASN A 130 -9.36 21.70 -22.25
N GLU A 131 -9.54 20.38 -22.21
CA GLU A 131 -10.83 19.76 -22.49
C GLU A 131 -11.35 19.19 -21.17
N LEU A 132 -12.06 20.08 -20.46
CA LEU A 132 -13.15 19.68 -19.58
C LEU A 132 -13.97 18.60 -20.30
N TYR A 133 -14.31 17.55 -19.57
CA TYR A 133 -15.36 16.62 -19.95
C TYR A 133 -16.62 17.40 -20.36
N ASN A 134 -16.92 17.45 -21.66
CA ASN A 134 -18.28 17.62 -22.14
C ASN A 134 -18.76 16.26 -22.64
N GLU A 135 -19.71 15.71 -21.90
CA GLU A 135 -20.52 14.57 -22.30
C GLU A 135 -21.36 14.97 -23.53
N LYS A 136 -20.87 14.64 -24.73
CA LYS A 136 -21.62 14.34 -25.97
C LYS A 136 -20.64 14.48 -27.13
N ASP A 137 -20.13 13.35 -27.61
CA ASP A 137 -19.93 13.04 -29.02
C ASP A 137 -19.11 11.75 -29.14
N THR A 138 -19.80 10.66 -28.86
CA THR A 138 -19.59 9.40 -29.58
C THR A 138 -19.90 9.62 -31.06
N MET A 139 -19.02 9.11 -31.93
CA MET A 139 -19.17 8.93 -33.39
C MET A 139 -18.63 10.07 -34.26
N LEU A 140 -17.33 10.09 -34.55
CA LEU A 140 -16.72 10.50 -35.85
C LEU A 140 -15.19 10.61 -35.73
N SER A 141 -14.50 9.49 -35.54
CA SER A 141 -13.09 9.35 -35.96
C SER A 141 -12.63 7.89 -35.84
N VAL A 142 -13.39 7.01 -36.49
CA VAL A 142 -12.81 5.77 -37.04
C VAL A 142 -12.85 5.92 -38.55
N SER A 143 -11.75 6.41 -39.12
CA SER A 143 -11.35 6.01 -40.47
C SER A 143 -9.92 6.48 -40.71
N LEU A 144 -8.95 5.65 -40.33
CA LEU A 144 -7.87 5.17 -41.20
C LEU A 144 -6.87 4.35 -40.36
N GLU A 145 -6.67 3.12 -40.82
CA GLU A 145 -5.52 2.24 -40.57
C GLU A 145 -5.57 1.27 -39.37
N ASN A 146 -6.29 0.17 -39.64
CA ASN A 146 -5.92 -1.23 -39.35
C ASN A 146 -4.37 -1.42 -39.40
N PHE A 147 -3.69 -2.17 -38.52
CA PHE A 147 -3.77 -3.62 -38.36
C PHE A 147 -3.14 -4.04 -37.01
N LYS A 148 -3.84 -4.85 -36.21
CA LYS A 148 -3.29 -6.12 -35.69
C LYS A 148 -4.40 -6.98 -35.07
N ARG A 149 -4.40 -8.23 -35.53
CA ARG A 149 -5.47 -9.22 -35.41
C ARG A 149 -5.68 -9.68 -33.97
N HIS A 150 -6.95 -9.93 -33.66
CA HIS A 150 -7.41 -10.68 -32.51
C HIS A 150 -6.73 -12.05 -32.41
N SER A 151 -6.22 -12.40 -31.23
CA SER A 151 -6.25 -13.80 -30.77
C SER A 151 -6.87 -13.85 -29.38
N LYS A 152 -8.16 -14.20 -29.33
CA LYS A 152 -8.84 -14.53 -28.08
C LYS A 152 -8.41 -15.94 -27.67
N LYS A 153 -7.27 -16.07 -26.97
CA LYS A 153 -6.97 -17.29 -26.21
C LYS A 153 -7.77 -17.27 -24.91
N LYS A 154 -8.88 -18.01 -24.92
CA LYS A 154 -9.72 -18.32 -23.75
C LYS A 154 -8.89 -19.16 -22.77
N LYS A 155 -8.20 -18.52 -21.81
CA LYS A 155 -7.55 -19.23 -20.70
C LYS A 155 -8.63 -19.62 -19.69
N ARG A 156 -8.91 -20.93 -19.62
CA ARG A 156 -9.64 -21.55 -18.51
C ARG A 156 -8.88 -21.27 -17.21
N LYS A 157 -9.61 -20.89 -16.16
CA LYS A 157 -9.08 -20.84 -14.79
C LYS A 157 -8.68 -22.27 -14.40
N HIS A 158 -7.44 -22.47 -13.99
CA HIS A 158 -7.05 -23.58 -13.13
C HIS A 158 -6.72 -22.93 -11.79
N GLU A 159 -7.56 -23.21 -10.81
CA GLU A 159 -7.21 -23.11 -9.40
C GLU A 159 -6.07 -24.10 -9.16
N ASP A 160 -4.97 -23.66 -8.56
CA ASP A 160 -3.96 -24.46 -7.86
C ASP A 160 -2.89 -23.47 -7.37
N TYR A 161 -3.24 -22.73 -6.32
CA TYR A 161 -2.28 -22.02 -5.49
C TYR A 161 -2.47 -22.53 -4.08
N GLU A 162 -1.91 -23.71 -3.80
CA GLU A 162 -1.42 -24.18 -2.50
C GLU A 162 -0.67 -25.50 -2.74
N GLN A 163 0.66 -25.43 -2.87
CA GLN A 163 1.61 -26.49 -2.45
C GLN A 163 3.02 -26.11 -2.92
N SER A 164 3.57 -25.06 -2.31
CA SER A 164 5.02 -24.81 -2.33
C SER A 164 5.50 -24.24 -0.99
N ILE A 165 5.08 -24.89 0.10
CA ILE A 165 5.73 -24.76 1.41
C ILE A 165 5.75 -26.17 2.00
N GLY A 166 6.89 -26.85 1.93
CA GLY A 166 7.05 -28.17 2.57
C GLY A 166 7.99 -29.14 1.89
N LEU A 167 9.18 -28.71 1.47
CA LEU A 167 10.27 -29.64 1.12
C LEU A 167 11.59 -29.18 1.75
N GLU A 168 11.65 -29.23 3.07
CA GLU A 168 12.85 -29.44 3.88
C GLU A 168 12.32 -30.05 5.18
N GLN A 169 12.44 -31.36 5.40
CA GLN A 169 13.53 -31.93 6.18
C GLN A 169 13.67 -33.43 5.87
N LYS A 170 14.90 -33.82 5.52
CA LYS A 170 15.36 -35.22 5.43
C LYS A 170 15.84 -35.70 6.80
N LYS A 171 15.77 -37.03 7.01
CA LYS A 171 16.43 -37.89 8.05
C LYS A 171 15.68 -37.89 9.39
N TYR A 172 15.27 -39.01 9.99
CA TYR A 172 16.06 -40.20 10.35
C TYR A 172 15.26 -41.54 10.40
N ARG A 173 16.03 -42.61 10.20
CA ARG A 173 15.83 -44.06 10.48
C ARG A 173 14.77 -44.45 11.52
N LYS A 174 14.12 -45.60 11.31
CA LYS A 174 14.41 -46.85 12.06
C LYS A 174 13.75 -48.08 11.42
N ALA A 175 14.51 -49.17 11.43
CA ALA A 175 14.06 -50.53 11.24
C ALA A 175 13.31 -51.03 12.49
N ASN A 176 12.29 -51.85 12.27
CA ASN A 176 12.09 -53.18 12.87
C ASN A 176 10.91 -53.85 12.16
#